data_AF-A0A919P7L8-F1
#
_entry.id   AF-A0A919P7L8-F1
#
_cell.length_a   1.000
_cell.length_b   1.000
_cell.length_c   1.000
_cell.angle_alpha   90.00
_cell.angle_beta   90.00
_cell.angle_gamma   90.00
#
_symmetry.space_group_name_H-M   'P 1'
#
loop_
_entity.id
_entity.type
_entity.pdbx_description
1 polymer ?
#
loop_
_entity_poly.entity_id
_entity_poly.type
_entity_poly.pdbx_seq_one_letter_code
_entity_poly.pdbx_strand_id
1 'polypeptide(L)'
;MTPRRSSLVVSLLALAAGAALGVLAVVGLRAWSAGPGPGTAELAAEAVVVPPVAAVTLGREDLEPRRGLLGDPDERGLVRVAYEVDLPPDQAIAAWVSAYGPQYGLRTSPVPLDGKLLATGFAGERFVVVLAGPDVSVPPGGAGPRERGFAAPAGGTVVTVEVGTLDAAP
;
A
#
# COMPACT_ATOMS: atom_id res chain seq x y z
N MET A 1 23.87 61.89 -27.68
CA MET A 1 22.88 60.81 -27.86
C MET A 1 23.62 59.50 -28.02
N THR A 2 23.59 58.64 -27.00
CA THR A 2 24.36 57.38 -26.96
C THR A 2 23.44 56.24 -26.53
N PRO A 3 22.94 55.40 -27.44
CA PRO A 3 22.23 54.18 -27.09
C PRO A 3 23.16 52.99 -27.31
N ARG A 4 23.95 52.60 -26.30
CA ARG A 4 24.82 51.40 -26.37
C ARG A 4 24.88 50.60 -25.06
N ARG A 5 23.89 50.72 -24.18
CA ARG A 5 23.83 49.93 -22.94
C ARG A 5 22.71 48.88 -22.91
N SER A 6 21.83 48.85 -23.91
CA SER A 6 20.62 48.03 -23.88
C SER A 6 20.81 46.58 -24.38
N SER A 7 21.88 46.27 -25.12
CA SER A 7 22.05 44.92 -25.71
C SER A 7 22.72 43.90 -24.80
N LEU A 8 23.49 44.31 -23.79
CA LEU A 8 24.20 43.35 -22.92
C LEU A 8 23.29 42.76 -21.83
N VAL A 9 22.28 43.52 -21.38
CA VAL A 9 21.34 43.08 -20.33
C VAL A 9 20.36 42.02 -20.86
N VAL A 10 19.95 42.13 -22.12
CA VAL A 10 19.01 41.19 -22.76
C VAL A 10 19.67 39.81 -22.99
N SER A 11 20.95 39.78 -23.36
CA SER A 11 21.68 38.52 -23.60
C SER A 11 21.97 37.74 -22.31
N LEU A 12 22.18 38.43 -21.18
CA LEU A 12 22.40 37.79 -19.87
C LEU A 12 21.11 37.19 -19.29
N LEU A 13 19.95 37.83 -19.52
CA LEU A 13 18.63 37.31 -19.13
C LEU A 13 18.23 36.05 -19.94
N ALA A 14 18.56 36.01 -21.24
CA ALA A 14 18.26 34.85 -22.09
C ALA A 14 19.10 33.60 -21.70
N LEU A 15 20.36 33.79 -21.29
CA LEU A 15 21.23 32.69 -20.84
C LEU A 15 20.77 32.10 -19.49
N ALA A 16 20.32 32.96 -18.56
CA ALA A 16 19.78 32.52 -17.27
C ALA A 16 18.44 31.77 -17.41
N ALA A 17 17.57 32.20 -18.32
CA ALA A 17 16.32 31.52 -18.61
C ALA A 17 16.53 30.13 -19.26
N GLY A 18 17.52 30.01 -20.16
CA GLY A 18 17.90 28.73 -20.77
C GLY A 18 18.50 27.72 -19.78
N ALA A 19 19.32 28.19 -18.82
CA ALA A 19 19.90 27.35 -17.79
C ALA A 19 18.85 26.88 -16.75
N ALA A 20 17.89 27.74 -16.37
CA ALA A 20 16.81 27.38 -15.46
C ALA A 20 15.85 26.33 -16.07
N LEU A 21 15.55 26.44 -17.37
CA LEU A 21 14.75 25.45 -18.11
C LEU A 21 15.49 24.13 -18.31
N GLY A 22 16.81 24.17 -18.54
CA GLY A 22 17.63 22.97 -18.64
C GLY A 22 17.74 22.19 -17.31
N VAL A 23 17.86 22.89 -16.18
CA VAL A 23 17.87 22.25 -14.85
C VAL A 23 16.50 21.68 -14.49
N LEU A 24 15.39 22.38 -14.80
CA LEU A 24 14.03 21.85 -14.61
C LEU A 24 13.75 20.60 -15.48
N ALA A 25 14.27 20.56 -16.71
CA ALA A 25 14.12 19.40 -17.58
C ALA A 25 14.94 18.18 -17.09
N VAL A 26 16.14 18.40 -16.54
CA VAL A 26 16.99 17.31 -16.01
C VAL A 26 16.49 16.81 -14.65
N VAL A 27 15.97 17.70 -13.78
CA VAL A 27 15.32 17.32 -12.52
C VAL A 27 13.98 16.63 -12.78
N GLY A 28 13.20 17.10 -13.76
CA GLY A 28 11.95 16.46 -14.19
C GLY A 28 12.15 15.06 -14.79
N LEU A 29 13.21 14.85 -15.60
CA LEU A 29 13.52 13.52 -16.14
C LEU A 29 14.05 12.55 -15.08
N ARG A 30 14.82 13.03 -14.09
CA ARG A 30 15.36 12.19 -13.01
C ARG A 30 14.26 11.76 -12.02
N ALA A 31 13.27 12.61 -11.74
CA ALA A 31 12.08 12.25 -10.96
C ALA A 31 11.20 11.18 -11.64
N TRP A 32 11.33 11.02 -12.97
CA TRP A 32 10.63 10.00 -13.76
C TRP A 32 11.37 8.66 -13.85
N SER A 33 12.67 8.62 -13.50
CA SER A 33 13.50 7.40 -13.58
C SER A 33 13.58 6.58 -12.29
N ALA A 34 13.08 7.10 -11.16
CA ALA A 34 12.77 6.27 -10.01
C ALA A 34 11.42 5.63 -10.30
N GLY A 35 11.44 4.44 -10.92
CA GLY A 35 10.24 3.67 -11.24
C GLY A 35 9.31 3.52 -10.03
N PRO A 36 8.01 3.28 -10.26
CA PRO A 36 7.11 2.99 -9.16
C PRO A 36 7.71 1.86 -8.32
N GLY A 37 7.66 1.98 -6.99
CA GLY A 37 7.85 0.81 -6.14
C GLY A 37 6.88 -0.30 -6.57
N PRO A 38 6.99 -1.53 -6.04
CA PRO A 38 6.04 -2.61 -6.39
C PRO A 38 4.61 -2.06 -6.32
N GLY A 39 3.95 -1.99 -7.47
CA GLY A 39 2.62 -1.39 -7.58
C GLY A 39 1.62 -2.24 -6.81
N THR A 40 0.42 -1.72 -6.55
CA THR A 40 -0.64 -2.53 -5.93
C THR A 40 -0.93 -3.81 -6.72
N ALA A 41 -0.67 -3.81 -8.04
CA ALA A 41 -0.75 -4.99 -8.90
C ALA A 41 0.23 -6.12 -8.53
N GLU A 42 1.42 -5.81 -8.02
CA GLU A 42 2.34 -6.84 -7.51
C GLU A 42 1.85 -7.38 -6.16
N LEU A 43 1.45 -6.48 -5.25
CA LEU A 43 0.84 -6.85 -3.98
C LEU A 43 -0.47 -7.65 -4.17
N ALA A 44 -1.20 -7.39 -5.26
CA ALA A 44 -2.40 -8.09 -5.65
C ALA A 44 -2.16 -9.55 -6.03
N ALA A 45 -0.97 -9.84 -6.54
CA ALA A 45 -0.57 -11.15 -7.00
C ALA A 45 0.06 -11.99 -5.88
N GLU A 46 0.20 -11.44 -4.67
CA GLU A 46 0.79 -12.14 -3.54
C GLU A 46 -0.04 -13.38 -3.16
N ALA A 47 0.63 -14.52 -3.01
CA ALA A 47 -0.05 -15.78 -2.75
C ALA A 47 -0.92 -15.73 -1.47
N VAL A 48 -0.50 -14.96 -0.47
CA VAL A 48 -1.20 -14.83 0.82
C VAL A 48 -2.53 -14.10 0.75
N VAL A 49 -2.77 -13.31 -0.32
CA VAL A 49 -4.09 -12.70 -0.53
C VAL A 49 -5.10 -13.71 -1.05
N VAL A 50 -4.68 -14.90 -1.51
CA VAL A 50 -5.59 -16.00 -1.89
C VAL A 50 -5.99 -16.77 -0.61
N PRO A 51 -7.26 -17.10 -0.41
CA PRO A 51 -7.67 -17.85 0.77
C PRO A 51 -7.22 -19.33 0.64
N PRO A 52 -6.61 -19.92 1.68
CA PRO A 52 -6.17 -21.32 1.67
C PRO A 52 -7.32 -22.30 1.96
N VAL A 53 -8.53 -21.79 2.19
CA VAL A 53 -9.76 -22.51 2.52
C VAL A 53 -10.91 -21.97 1.68
N ALA A 54 -12.03 -22.70 1.63
CA ALA A 54 -13.24 -22.20 0.99
C ALA A 54 -13.70 -20.91 1.65
N ALA A 55 -13.87 -19.86 0.84
CA ALA A 55 -14.15 -18.52 1.32
C ALA A 55 -15.00 -17.74 0.32
N VAL A 56 -15.86 -16.84 0.82
CA VAL A 56 -16.59 -15.86 0.02
C VAL A 56 -15.86 -14.53 0.11
N THR A 57 -15.52 -13.92 -1.03
CA THR A 57 -14.89 -12.59 -1.03
C THR A 57 -15.93 -11.53 -0.68
N LEU A 58 -15.70 -10.80 0.41
CA LEU A 58 -16.54 -9.67 0.83
C LEU A 58 -16.15 -8.38 0.13
N GLY A 59 -14.88 -8.23 -0.22
CA GLY A 59 -14.39 -7.06 -0.95
C GLY A 59 -12.88 -6.97 -0.94
N ARG A 60 -12.39 -5.99 -1.69
CA ARG A 60 -10.98 -5.70 -1.87
C ARG A 60 -10.77 -4.20 -1.97
N GLU A 61 -9.73 -3.72 -1.34
CA GLU A 61 -9.27 -2.33 -1.38
C GLU A 61 -7.79 -2.31 -1.78
N ASP A 62 -7.48 -1.55 -2.83
CA ASP A 62 -6.13 -1.33 -3.33
C ASP A 62 -5.76 0.13 -3.10
N LEU A 63 -4.78 0.38 -2.23
CA LEU A 63 -4.24 1.72 -1.96
C LEU A 63 -2.91 1.86 -2.68
N GLU A 64 -2.92 2.64 -3.76
CA GLU A 64 -1.72 2.96 -4.53
C GLU A 64 -0.74 3.80 -3.73
N PRO A 65 0.58 3.55 -3.85
CA PRO A 65 1.56 4.46 -3.30
C PRO A 65 1.42 5.85 -3.91
N ARG A 66 1.09 6.85 -3.09
CA ARG A 66 1.05 8.25 -3.54
C ARG A 66 2.41 8.90 -3.30
N ARG A 67 3.01 9.44 -4.37
CA ARG A 67 4.09 10.43 -4.23
C ARG A 67 3.47 11.79 -3.96
N GLY A 68 3.78 12.41 -2.83
CA GLY A 68 3.44 13.81 -2.58
C GLY A 68 4.06 14.71 -3.65
N LEU A 69 3.38 15.81 -3.99
CA LEU A 69 3.82 16.83 -4.96
C LEU A 69 5.19 17.46 -4.60
N LEU A 70 5.66 17.26 -3.37
CA LEU A 70 6.93 17.75 -2.82
C LEU A 70 7.94 16.63 -2.47
N GLY A 71 7.68 15.38 -2.88
CA GLY A 71 8.55 14.24 -2.56
C GLY A 71 8.29 13.61 -1.19
N ASP A 72 7.27 14.06 -0.46
CA ASP A 72 6.86 13.42 0.79
C ASP A 72 6.28 12.01 0.51
N PRO A 73 6.78 10.97 1.20
CA PRO A 73 6.33 9.59 1.03
C PRO A 73 5.01 9.38 1.78
N ASP A 74 3.89 9.79 1.17
CA ASP A 74 2.66 9.94 1.97
C ASP A 74 1.79 8.67 2.05
N GLU A 75 1.90 7.69 1.16
CA GLU A 75 1.14 6.44 1.31
C GLU A 75 1.95 5.24 0.81
N ARG A 76 2.10 4.20 1.65
CA ARG A 76 2.68 2.89 1.26
C ARG A 76 1.66 2.13 0.42
N GLY A 77 2.12 1.37 -0.58
CA GLY A 77 1.25 0.44 -1.30
C GLY A 77 0.64 -0.57 -0.34
N LEU A 78 -0.68 -0.73 -0.36
CA LEU A 78 -1.42 -1.66 0.48
C LEU A 78 -2.52 -2.34 -0.33
N VAL A 79 -2.62 -3.66 -0.20
CA VAL A 79 -3.77 -4.44 -0.62
C VAL A 79 -4.46 -4.98 0.63
N ARG A 80 -5.76 -4.72 0.76
CA ARG A 80 -6.61 -5.30 1.80
C ARG A 80 -7.71 -6.12 1.15
N VAL A 81 -7.86 -7.37 1.56
CA VAL A 81 -8.92 -8.26 1.10
C VAL A 81 -9.66 -8.82 2.30
N ALA A 82 -10.98 -8.87 2.22
CA ALA A 82 -11.80 -9.48 3.26
C ALA A 82 -12.56 -10.68 2.71
N TYR A 83 -12.56 -11.75 3.50
CA TYR A 83 -13.18 -13.03 3.21
C TYR A 83 -14.14 -13.41 4.33
N GLU A 84 -15.23 -14.07 3.99
CA GLU A 84 -16.06 -14.80 4.95
C GLU A 84 -15.79 -16.30 4.79
N VAL A 85 -15.53 -16.97 5.91
CA VAL A 85 -15.21 -18.40 5.96
C VAL A 85 -16.12 -19.14 6.95
N ASP A 86 -16.41 -20.40 6.63
CA ASP A 86 -17.18 -21.30 7.49
C ASP A 86 -16.26 -22.06 8.45
N LEU A 87 -15.46 -21.30 9.22
CA LEU A 87 -14.54 -21.83 10.22
C LEU A 87 -14.56 -20.92 11.46
N PRO A 88 -14.34 -21.48 12.67
CA PRO A 88 -14.03 -20.69 13.85
C PRO A 88 -12.80 -19.78 13.64
N PRO A 89 -12.71 -18.61 14.31
CA PRO A 89 -11.59 -17.66 14.12
C PRO A 89 -10.19 -18.25 14.33
N ASP A 90 -10.04 -19.14 15.30
CA ASP A 90 -8.77 -19.83 15.60
C ASP A 90 -8.35 -20.77 14.47
N GLN A 91 -9.30 -21.53 13.92
CA GLN A 91 -9.05 -22.41 12.78
C GLN A 91 -8.78 -21.61 11.49
N ALA A 92 -9.50 -20.51 11.30
CA ALA A 92 -9.28 -19.61 10.17
C ALA A 92 -7.86 -19.02 10.19
N ILE A 93 -7.42 -18.45 11.32
CA ILE A 93 -6.04 -17.96 11.47
C ILE A 93 -5.01 -19.07 11.26
N ALA A 94 -5.24 -20.24 11.87
CA ALA A 94 -4.34 -21.38 11.75
C ALA A 94 -4.19 -21.83 10.28
N ALA A 95 -5.25 -21.77 9.47
CA ALA A 95 -5.18 -22.10 8.06
C ALA A 95 -4.25 -21.16 7.27
N TRP A 96 -4.33 -19.84 7.51
CA TRP A 96 -3.41 -18.88 6.89
C TRP A 96 -1.97 -19.05 7.37
N VAL A 97 -1.77 -19.24 8.68
CA VAL A 97 -0.44 -19.48 9.25
C VAL A 97 0.16 -20.79 8.72
N SER A 98 -0.63 -21.86 8.58
CA SER A 98 -0.14 -23.13 8.04
C SER A 98 0.23 -23.01 6.55
N ALA A 99 -0.58 -22.31 5.76
CA ALA A 99 -0.36 -22.19 4.32
C ALA A 99 0.80 -21.24 3.99
N TYR A 100 0.88 -20.10 4.68
CA TYR A 100 1.76 -18.99 4.31
C TYR A 100 2.84 -18.68 5.35
N GLY A 101 2.79 -19.31 6.52
CA GLY A 101 3.80 -19.24 7.59
C GLY A 101 5.24 -19.41 7.10
N PRO A 102 5.56 -20.49 6.36
CA PRO A 102 6.92 -20.72 5.88
C PRO A 102 7.45 -19.62 4.94
N GLN A 103 6.58 -19.02 4.12
CA GLN A 103 6.97 -18.02 3.11
C GLN A 103 7.10 -16.62 3.71
N TYR A 104 6.18 -16.23 4.59
CA TYR A 104 6.11 -14.87 5.14
C TYR A 104 6.49 -14.79 6.61
N GLY A 105 6.99 -15.87 7.22
CA GLY A 105 7.24 -15.91 8.66
C GLY A 105 6.01 -15.60 9.51
N LEU A 106 4.79 -15.87 8.99
CA LEU A 106 3.53 -15.57 9.65
C LEU A 106 3.43 -16.32 10.98
N ARG A 107 3.10 -15.59 12.05
CA ARG A 107 2.90 -16.15 13.40
C ARG A 107 1.68 -15.52 14.04
N THR A 108 0.91 -16.33 14.74
CA THR A 108 -0.21 -15.86 15.56
C THR A 108 0.32 -15.02 16.72
N SER A 109 -0.24 -13.83 16.89
CA SER A 109 -0.02 -12.96 18.05
C SER A 109 -0.68 -13.58 19.29
N PRO A 110 0.00 -13.59 20.45
CA PRO A 110 -0.63 -14.03 21.70
C PRO A 110 -1.67 -13.02 22.22
N VAL A 111 -1.66 -11.78 21.71
CA VAL A 111 -2.59 -10.72 22.10
C VAL A 111 -3.52 -10.41 20.92
N PRO A 112 -4.85 -10.54 21.09
CA PRO A 112 -5.80 -10.16 20.07
C PRO A 112 -5.82 -8.65 19.84
N LEU A 113 -6.09 -8.23 18.62
CA LEU A 113 -6.28 -6.82 18.25
C LEU A 113 -7.77 -6.54 18.13
N ASP A 114 -8.31 -5.66 18.98
CA ASP A 114 -9.74 -5.33 19.02
C ASP A 114 -10.66 -6.57 19.14
N GLY A 115 -10.22 -7.55 19.94
CA GLY A 115 -10.92 -8.82 20.12
C GLY A 115 -10.82 -9.80 18.94
N LYS A 116 -10.08 -9.45 17.88
CA LYS A 116 -9.80 -10.31 16.73
C LYS A 116 -8.50 -11.06 16.92
N LEU A 117 -8.48 -12.32 16.48
CA LEU A 117 -7.22 -13.05 16.39
C LEU A 117 -6.36 -12.44 15.29
N LEU A 118 -5.06 -12.38 15.53
CA LEU A 118 -4.10 -11.69 14.68
C LEU A 118 -2.95 -12.64 14.35
N ALA A 119 -2.53 -12.67 13.10
CA ALA A 119 -1.23 -13.20 12.69
C ALA A 119 -0.49 -12.15 11.85
N THR A 120 0.82 -12.02 12.08
CA THR A 120 1.67 -11.07 11.35
C THR A 120 2.93 -11.75 10.86
N GLY A 121 3.45 -11.31 9.72
CA GLY A 121 4.66 -11.84 9.10
C GLY A 121 5.35 -10.82 8.20
N PHE A 122 6.60 -11.13 7.84
CA PHE A 122 7.42 -10.36 6.93
C PHE A 122 8.17 -11.26 5.93
N ALA A 123 8.28 -10.81 4.68
CA ALA A 123 9.10 -11.44 3.65
C ALA A 123 9.88 -10.36 2.88
N GLY A 124 11.14 -10.14 3.27
CA GLY A 124 11.91 -9.00 2.78
C GLY A 124 11.23 -7.68 3.21
N GLU A 125 10.88 -6.85 2.23
CA GLU A 125 10.19 -5.57 2.45
C GLU A 125 8.68 -5.71 2.60
N ARG A 126 8.11 -6.91 2.39
CA ARG A 126 6.67 -7.14 2.50
C ARG A 126 6.28 -7.36 3.95
N PHE A 127 5.22 -6.70 4.40
CA PHE A 127 4.52 -7.05 5.63
C PHE A 127 3.18 -7.69 5.30
N VAL A 128 2.77 -8.64 6.14
CA VAL A 128 1.48 -9.31 6.04
C VAL A 128 0.80 -9.27 7.40
N VAL A 129 -0.48 -8.90 7.40
CA VAL A 129 -1.36 -8.92 8.56
C VAL A 129 -2.60 -9.76 8.21
N VAL A 130 -2.94 -10.71 9.06
CA VAL A 130 -4.16 -11.52 8.93
C VAL A 130 -4.95 -11.37 10.22
N LEU A 131 -6.19 -10.92 10.12
CA LEU A 131 -7.11 -10.71 11.24
C LEU A 131 -8.34 -11.59 11.05
N ALA A 132 -8.75 -12.34 12.08
CA ALA A 132 -9.99 -13.11 12.08
C ALA A 132 -10.92 -12.66 13.20
N GLY A 133 -12.16 -12.33 12.84
CA GLY A 133 -13.19 -11.83 13.76
C GLY A 133 -14.59 -11.83 13.14
N PRO A 134 -15.56 -11.13 13.75
CA PRO A 134 -16.95 -11.11 13.25
C PRO A 134 -17.18 -10.12 12.09
N ASP A 135 -16.22 -9.24 11.80
CA ASP A 135 -16.38 -8.10 10.91
C ASP A 135 -15.08 -7.73 10.18
N VAL A 136 -15.24 -7.02 9.05
CA VAL A 136 -14.12 -6.52 8.24
C VAL A 136 -13.30 -5.52 9.04
N SER A 137 -11.99 -5.75 9.12
CA SER A 137 -11.09 -4.83 9.81
C SER A 137 -10.68 -3.67 8.89
N VAL A 138 -10.86 -2.44 9.34
CA VAL A 138 -10.39 -1.22 8.66
C VAL A 138 -9.73 -0.27 9.67
N PRO A 139 -8.85 0.65 9.23
CA PRO A 139 -8.16 1.56 10.14
C PRO A 139 -9.16 2.45 10.91
N PRO A 140 -8.93 2.67 12.22
CA PRO A 140 -9.79 3.54 13.02
C PRO A 140 -9.73 4.99 12.53
N GLY A 141 -10.86 5.70 12.64
CA GLY A 141 -10.96 7.11 12.27
C GLY A 141 -11.11 7.41 10.77
N GLY A 142 -11.12 6.38 9.92
CA GLY A 142 -11.40 6.50 8.48
C GLY A 142 -12.82 6.08 8.09
N ALA A 143 -13.08 6.05 6.78
CA ALA A 143 -14.31 5.53 6.20
C ALA A 143 -14.56 4.08 6.64
N GLY A 144 -15.82 3.75 6.93
CA GLY A 144 -16.22 2.41 7.37
C GLY A 144 -16.12 1.35 6.25
N PRO A 145 -16.22 0.04 6.57
CA PRO A 145 -16.07 -1.02 5.57
C PRO A 145 -16.99 -0.89 4.34
N ARG A 146 -18.27 -0.52 4.55
CA ARG A 146 -19.20 -0.34 3.43
C ARG A 146 -18.84 0.82 2.51
N GLU A 147 -18.37 1.93 3.07
CA GLU A 147 -17.94 3.10 2.30
C GLU A 147 -16.70 2.80 1.46
N ARG A 148 -15.87 1.85 1.92
CA ARG A 148 -14.72 1.29 1.20
C ARG A 148 -15.09 0.18 0.21
N GLY A 149 -16.38 -0.15 0.06
CA GLY A 149 -16.87 -1.13 -0.91
C GLY A 149 -16.91 -2.59 -0.42
N PHE A 150 -16.71 -2.86 0.87
CA PHE A 150 -16.86 -4.21 1.42
C PHE A 150 -18.34 -4.55 1.66
N ALA A 151 -18.75 -5.73 1.23
CA ALA A 151 -20.03 -6.33 1.56
C ALA A 151 -20.11 -6.63 3.07
N ALA A 152 -21.35 -6.67 3.59
CA ALA A 152 -21.57 -7.10 4.96
C ALA A 152 -21.47 -8.63 5.06
N PRO A 153 -20.88 -9.16 6.14
CA PRO A 153 -20.82 -10.61 6.35
C PRO A 153 -22.22 -11.18 6.61
N ALA A 154 -22.43 -12.44 6.22
CA ALA A 154 -23.66 -13.20 6.40
C ALA A 154 -23.79 -13.85 7.79
N GLY A 155 -22.72 -13.85 8.59
CA GLY A 155 -22.71 -14.30 9.98
C GLY A 155 -21.60 -15.29 10.34
N GLY A 156 -20.70 -15.59 9.40
CA GLY A 156 -19.49 -16.39 9.62
C GLY A 156 -18.31 -15.59 10.14
N THR A 157 -17.14 -16.25 10.19
CA THR A 157 -15.88 -15.59 10.54
C THR A 157 -15.39 -14.77 9.35
N VAL A 158 -15.07 -13.51 9.59
CA VAL A 158 -14.42 -12.63 8.63
C VAL A 158 -12.91 -12.68 8.82
N VAL A 159 -12.19 -13.03 7.74
CA VAL A 159 -10.73 -12.94 7.65
C VAL A 159 -10.36 -11.73 6.81
N THR A 160 -9.69 -10.76 7.41
CA THR A 160 -9.10 -9.61 6.71
C THR A 160 -7.61 -9.84 6.53
N VAL A 161 -7.15 -9.84 5.28
CA VAL A 161 -5.74 -9.97 4.91
C VAL A 161 -5.25 -8.62 4.40
N GLU A 162 -4.15 -8.14 4.96
CA GLU A 162 -3.46 -6.94 4.49
C GLU A 162 -2.04 -7.30 4.08
N VAL A 163 -1.63 -6.82 2.91
CA VAL A 163 -0.27 -6.96 2.40
C VAL A 163 0.20 -5.61 1.92
N GLY A 164 1.40 -5.21 2.34
CA GLY A 164 2.01 -3.96 1.91
C GLY A 164 3.52 -4.01 1.97
N THR A 165 4.16 -2.89 1.66
CA THR A 165 5.61 -2.75 1.71
C THR A 165 6.07 -1.83 2.85
N LEU A 166 7.23 -2.13 3.42
CA LEU A 166 7.86 -1.36 4.49
C LEU A 166 8.66 -0.15 3.98
N ASP A 167 9.01 -0.14 2.69
CA ASP A 167 9.89 0.88 2.11
C ASP A 167 9.15 2.18 1.82
N ALA A 168 9.58 3.23 2.52
CA ALA A 168 9.62 4.57 1.97
C ALA A 168 10.92 4.67 1.17
N ALA A 169 10.84 5.03 -0.11
CA ALA A 169 12.03 5.28 -0.91
C ALA A 169 12.96 6.30 -0.20
N PRO A 170 14.29 6.13 -0.28
CA PRO A 170 15.26 7.05 0.33
C PRO A 170 15.17 8.48 -0.21
#